data_AF-A0A5M3WW12-F1
#
_entry.id   AF-A0A5M3WW12-F1
#
_cell.length_a   1.000
_cell.length_b   1.000
_cell.length_c   1.000
_cell.angle_alpha   90.00
_cell.angle_beta   90.00
_cell.angle_gamma   90.00
#
_symmetry.space_group_name_H-M   'P 1'
#
loop_
_entity.id
_entity.type
_entity.pdbx_description
1 polymer ?
#
loop_
_entity_poly.entity_id
_entity_poly.type
_entity_poly.pdbx_seq_one_letter_code
_entity_poly.pdbx_strand_id
1 'polypeptide(L)'
;MFAELHQPLVQAIGPLVLLCASAIAQLSSRVIARIAAWASGMLAMTGGITGILTGAWLRAALPAVVGFALLGAGIGIAYRAALVALTRGAAAARQGALASLYAAITYSVAAAVVALVGWIGNLTGLVTATIAALAVLGASAIVALAWAPRLRDTIDFTRPHAHSHIETAAIADRI
;
A
#
# COMPACT_ATOMS: atom_id res chain seq x y z
N MET A 1 -7.11 -0.81 21.59
CA MET A 1 -6.53 -2.17 21.55
C MET A 1 -5.25 -2.30 22.40
N PHE A 2 -4.08 -1.83 21.96
CA PHE A 2 -2.82 -2.10 22.69
C PHE A 2 -2.72 -1.49 24.10
N ALA A 3 -3.44 -0.39 24.35
CA ALA A 3 -3.64 0.17 25.69
C ALA A 3 -4.27 -0.86 26.64
N GLU A 4 -5.39 -1.46 26.21
CA GLU A 4 -6.14 -2.47 26.96
C GLU A 4 -5.38 -3.79 27.10
N LEU A 5 -4.45 -4.07 26.18
CA LEU A 5 -3.57 -5.24 26.22
C LEU A 5 -2.30 -5.02 27.07
N HIS A 6 -2.18 -3.90 27.78
CA HIS A 6 -1.00 -3.54 28.59
C HIS A 6 0.30 -3.47 27.77
N GLN A 7 0.21 -2.99 26.52
CA GLN A 7 1.35 -2.81 25.60
C GLN A 7 1.53 -1.33 25.22
N PRO A 8 1.88 -0.44 26.17
CA PRO A 8 1.93 1.00 25.94
C PRO A 8 3.01 1.39 24.90
N LEU A 9 4.12 0.64 24.85
CA LEU A 9 5.17 0.87 23.87
C LEU A 9 4.64 0.71 22.44
N VAL A 10 3.95 -0.40 22.14
CA VAL A 10 3.39 -0.69 20.81
C VAL A 10 2.35 0.36 20.41
N GLN A 11 1.53 0.80 21.35
CA GLN A 11 0.57 1.88 21.13
C GLN A 11 1.25 3.19 20.71
N ALA A 12 2.34 3.56 21.39
CA ALA A 12 3.05 4.81 21.15
C ALA A 12 3.85 4.76 19.83
N ILE A 13 4.62 3.69 19.61
CA ILE A 13 5.56 3.64 18.48
C ILE A 13 4.97 2.99 17.23
N GLY A 14 3.94 2.15 17.35
CA GLY A 14 3.38 1.39 16.24
C GLY A 14 2.94 2.26 15.06
N PRO A 15 2.11 3.30 15.27
CA PRO A 15 1.74 4.23 14.21
C PRO A 15 2.94 4.98 13.61
N LEU A 16 3.91 5.38 14.42
CA LEU A 16 5.13 6.06 13.95
C LEU A 16 5.96 5.14 13.05
N VAL A 17 6.16 3.89 13.47
CA VAL A 17 6.87 2.85 12.70
C VAL A 17 6.15 2.59 11.38
N LEU A 18 4.82 2.49 11.39
CA LEU A 18 4.01 2.33 10.18
C LEU A 18 4.22 3.49 9.20
N LEU A 19 4.15 4.74 9.68
CA LEU A 19 4.32 5.92 8.83
C LEU A 19 5.74 6.02 8.25
N CYS A 20 6.77 5.80 9.10
CA CYS A 20 8.16 5.79 8.66
C CYS A 20 8.41 4.68 7.62
N ALA A 21 7.93 3.46 7.87
CA ALA A 21 8.08 2.35 6.94
C ALA A 21 7.36 2.62 5.62
N SER A 22 6.16 3.23 5.65
CA SER A 22 5.45 3.66 4.45
C SER A 22 6.24 4.68 3.64
N ALA A 23 6.76 5.73 4.28
CA ALA A 23 7.57 6.75 3.62
C ALA A 23 8.85 6.14 3.01
N ILE A 24 9.57 5.32 3.77
CA ILE A 24 10.78 4.62 3.29
C ILE A 24 10.43 3.74 2.09
N ALA A 25 9.35 2.97 2.15
CA ALA A 25 8.94 2.09 1.06
C ALA A 25 8.52 2.87 -0.20
N GLN A 26 7.86 4.03 -0.05
CA GLN A 26 7.54 4.90 -1.17
C GLN A 26 8.80 5.43 -1.86
N LEU A 27 9.78 5.92 -1.08
CA LEU A 27 11.04 6.46 -1.61
C LEU A 27 11.92 5.38 -2.23
N SER A 28 12.02 4.22 -1.58
CA SER A 28 12.86 3.09 -2.02
C SER A 28 12.20 2.17 -3.03
N SER A 29 10.92 2.35 -3.32
CA SER A 29 10.13 1.51 -4.25
C SER A 29 10.78 1.27 -5.61
N ARG A 30 11.55 2.22 -6.16
CA ARG A 30 12.32 2.01 -7.40
C ARG A 30 13.40 0.93 -7.24
N VAL A 31 14.09 0.93 -6.10
CA VAL A 31 15.11 -0.07 -5.73
C VAL A 31 14.43 -1.40 -5.43
N ILE A 32 13.36 -1.39 -4.64
CA ILE A 32 12.58 -2.60 -4.32
C ILE A 32 12.07 -3.25 -5.59
N ALA A 33 11.58 -2.48 -6.56
CA ALA A 33 11.07 -3.02 -7.82
C ALA A 33 12.15 -3.74 -8.65
N ARG A 34 13.44 -3.35 -8.51
CA ARG A 34 14.55 -4.04 -9.19
C ARG A 34 14.89 -5.39 -8.54
N ILE A 35 14.77 -5.47 -7.22
CA ILE A 35 15.15 -6.69 -6.45
C ILE A 35 13.97 -7.66 -6.37
N ALA A 36 12.77 -7.14 -6.19
CA ALA A 36 11.55 -7.90 -5.93
C ALA A 36 10.41 -7.40 -6.85
N ALA A 37 10.63 -7.45 -8.16
CA ALA A 37 9.66 -7.01 -9.17
C ALA A 37 8.31 -7.76 -9.06
N TRP A 38 8.33 -8.98 -8.52
CA TRP A 38 7.14 -9.80 -8.28
C TRP A 38 6.34 -9.37 -7.05
N ALA A 39 6.94 -8.59 -6.14
CA ALA A 39 6.30 -8.21 -4.89
C ALA A 39 5.11 -7.26 -5.13
N SER A 40 4.06 -7.46 -4.33
CA SER A 40 2.89 -6.59 -4.24
C SER A 40 2.83 -6.01 -2.83
N GLY A 41 2.44 -4.73 -2.72
CA GLY A 41 2.19 -4.10 -1.44
C GLY A 41 1.16 -4.88 -0.61
N MET A 42 0.20 -5.55 -1.27
CA MET A 42 -0.83 -6.38 -0.61
C MET A 42 -0.25 -7.57 0.16
N LEU A 43 0.85 -8.18 -0.31
CA LEU A 43 1.51 -9.28 0.42
C LEU A 43 2.14 -8.77 1.72
N ALA A 44 2.84 -7.64 1.64
CA ALA A 44 3.44 -6.99 2.81
C ALA A 44 2.37 -6.52 3.80
N MET A 45 1.25 -5.97 3.31
CA MET A 45 0.10 -5.59 4.16
C MET A 45 -0.48 -6.82 4.87
N THR A 46 -0.71 -7.92 4.17
CA THR A 46 -1.25 -9.16 4.75
C THR A 46 -0.30 -9.70 5.83
N GLY A 47 1.00 -9.79 5.53
CA GLY A 47 2.01 -10.21 6.52
C GLY A 47 2.07 -9.27 7.73
N GLY A 48 1.96 -7.97 7.50
CA GLY A 48 1.92 -6.96 8.56
C GLY A 48 0.72 -7.10 9.48
N ILE A 49 -0.48 -7.29 8.91
CA ILE A 49 -1.72 -7.53 9.65
C ILE A 49 -1.63 -8.81 10.47
N THR A 50 -1.17 -9.91 9.88
CA THR A 50 -0.94 -11.17 10.61
C THR A 50 0.04 -10.96 11.76
N GLY A 51 1.12 -10.20 11.56
CA GLY A 51 2.07 -9.84 12.61
C GLY A 51 1.46 -9.03 13.76
N ILE A 52 0.64 -8.01 13.46
CA ILE A 52 -0.09 -7.21 14.45
C ILE A 52 -1.04 -8.09 15.27
N LEU A 53 -1.85 -8.92 14.60
CA LEU A 53 -2.79 -9.82 15.26
C LEU A 53 -2.08 -10.88 16.11
N THR A 54 -0.98 -11.44 15.61
CA THR A 54 -0.15 -12.41 16.34
C THR A 54 0.48 -11.77 17.57
N GLY A 55 1.03 -10.55 17.45
CA GLY A 55 1.59 -9.81 18.57
C GLY A 55 0.54 -9.46 19.63
N ALA A 56 -0.67 -9.11 19.20
CA ALA A 56 -1.81 -8.89 20.10
C ALA A 56 -2.22 -10.17 20.84
N TRP A 57 -2.30 -11.31 20.13
CA TRP A 57 -2.69 -12.60 20.70
C TRP A 57 -1.64 -13.14 21.69
N LEU A 58 -0.36 -13.09 21.32
CA LEU A 58 0.77 -13.52 22.17
C LEU A 58 1.13 -12.50 23.26
N ARG A 59 0.53 -11.31 23.24
CA ARG A 59 0.94 -10.15 24.06
C ARG A 59 2.44 -9.85 23.93
N ALA A 60 3.01 -10.08 22.74
CA ALA A 60 4.40 -9.81 22.42
C ALA A 60 4.53 -8.52 21.60
N ALA A 61 5.39 -7.60 22.04
CA ALA A 61 5.57 -6.31 21.37
C ALA A 61 6.27 -6.45 20.01
N LEU A 62 7.28 -7.31 19.93
CA LEU A 62 8.13 -7.44 18.74
C LEU A 62 7.33 -7.85 17.48
N PRO A 63 6.49 -8.90 17.48
CA PRO A 63 5.67 -9.24 16.31
C PRO A 63 4.72 -8.11 15.90
N ALA A 64 4.17 -7.38 16.87
CA ALA A 64 3.27 -6.26 16.58
C ALA A 64 4.02 -5.10 15.90
N VAL A 65 5.20 -4.73 16.40
CA VAL A 65 6.02 -3.66 15.82
C VAL A 65 6.51 -4.01 14.41
N VAL A 66 6.99 -5.25 14.21
CA VAL A 66 7.34 -5.75 12.88
C VAL A 66 6.11 -5.75 11.97
N GLY A 67 4.96 -6.12 12.51
CA GLY A 67 3.68 -6.07 11.81
C GLY A 67 3.32 -4.66 11.32
N PHE A 68 3.47 -3.64 12.18
CA PHE A 68 3.27 -2.23 11.80
C PHE A 68 4.24 -1.78 10.70
N ALA A 69 5.51 -2.17 10.78
CA ALA A 69 6.50 -1.85 9.76
C ALA A 69 6.14 -2.47 8.41
N LEU A 70 5.79 -3.76 8.37
CA LEU A 70 5.39 -4.46 7.16
C LEU A 70 4.09 -3.90 6.56
N LEU A 71 3.10 -3.61 7.41
CA LEU A 71 1.84 -2.99 6.99
C LEU A 71 2.10 -1.61 6.36
N GLY A 72 2.91 -0.78 7.02
CA GLY A 72 3.31 0.53 6.51
C GLY A 72 4.03 0.43 5.17
N ALA A 73 5.05 -0.43 5.08
CA ALA A 73 5.77 -0.65 3.83
C ALA A 73 4.85 -1.12 2.69
N GLY A 74 3.92 -2.03 3.00
CA GLY A 74 2.92 -2.50 2.04
C GLY A 74 1.99 -1.40 1.54
N ILE A 75 1.48 -0.55 2.44
CA ILE A 75 0.67 0.63 2.09
C ILE A 75 1.47 1.57 1.18
N GLY A 76 2.73 1.87 1.53
CA GLY A 76 3.57 2.77 0.74
C GLY A 76 3.82 2.25 -0.69
N ILE A 77 4.13 0.96 -0.83
CA ILE A 77 4.31 0.32 -2.13
C ILE A 77 3.00 0.36 -2.94
N ALA A 78 1.88 -0.05 -2.33
CA ALA A 78 0.58 -0.07 -2.98
C ALA A 78 0.15 1.32 -3.45
N TYR A 79 0.31 2.33 -2.59
CA TYR A 79 -0.03 3.71 -2.90
C TYR A 79 0.74 4.22 -4.13
N ARG A 80 2.06 4.01 -4.16
CA ARG A 80 2.88 4.43 -5.30
C ARG A 80 2.55 3.65 -6.57
N ALA A 81 2.37 2.33 -6.48
CA ALA A 81 2.05 1.50 -7.64
C ALA A 81 0.70 1.92 -8.26
N ALA A 82 -0.32 2.16 -7.44
CA ALA A 82 -1.62 2.65 -7.89
C ALA A 82 -1.53 4.05 -8.53
N LEU A 83 -0.78 4.97 -7.91
CA LEU A 83 -0.60 6.31 -8.46
C LEU A 83 0.12 6.28 -9.82
N VAL A 84 1.16 5.45 -9.95
CA VAL A 84 1.85 5.24 -11.24
C VAL A 84 0.90 4.62 -12.25
N ALA A 85 0.12 3.60 -11.89
CA ALA A 85 -0.84 2.98 -12.78
C ALA A 85 -1.90 3.97 -13.29
N LEU A 86 -2.40 4.85 -12.43
CA LEU A 86 -3.42 5.84 -12.76
C LEU A 86 -2.88 6.99 -13.65
N THR A 87 -1.65 7.43 -13.39
CA THR A 87 -1.06 8.59 -14.08
C THR A 87 -0.31 8.21 -15.35
N ARG A 88 -0.03 6.92 -15.55
CA ARG A 88 0.68 6.41 -16.72
C ARG A 88 -0.08 6.72 -18.02
N GLY A 89 0.61 7.34 -18.97
CA GLY A 89 0.06 7.72 -20.27
C GLY A 89 -0.84 8.97 -20.26
N ALA A 90 -1.12 9.55 -19.09
CA ALA A 90 -1.86 10.81 -19.01
C ALA A 90 -0.96 11.99 -19.41
N ALA A 91 -1.53 12.95 -20.16
CA ALA A 91 -0.87 14.21 -20.49
C ALA A 91 -0.46 14.97 -19.20
N ALA A 92 0.67 15.70 -19.24
CA ALA A 92 1.20 16.43 -18.08
C ALA A 92 0.17 17.33 -17.40
N ALA A 93 -0.68 18.00 -18.18
CA ALA A 93 -1.77 18.85 -17.66
C ALA A 93 -2.84 18.09 -16.86
N ARG A 94 -3.02 16.78 -17.10
CA ARG A 94 -4.02 15.94 -16.43
C ARG A 94 -3.45 15.13 -15.25
N GLN A 95 -2.14 14.95 -15.18
CA GLN A 95 -1.51 14.16 -14.10
C GLN A 95 -1.77 14.75 -12.72
N GLY A 96 -1.72 16.07 -12.58
CA GLY A 96 -2.03 16.75 -11.31
C GLY A 96 -3.48 16.55 -10.87
N ALA A 97 -4.43 16.64 -11.80
CA ALA A 97 -5.85 16.42 -11.51
C ALA A 97 -6.12 14.96 -11.08
N LEU A 98 -5.52 13.98 -11.76
CA LEU A 98 -5.65 12.56 -11.39
C LEU A 98 -5.04 12.25 -10.04
N ALA A 99 -3.85 12.78 -9.73
CA ALA A 99 -3.21 12.61 -8.44
C ALA A 99 -4.05 13.23 -7.30
N SER A 100 -4.60 14.41 -7.52
CA SER A 100 -5.49 15.08 -6.57
C SER A 100 -6.78 14.29 -6.33
N LEU A 101 -7.43 13.81 -7.40
CA LEU A 101 -8.64 12.98 -7.30
C LEU A 101 -8.35 11.68 -6.53
N TYR A 102 -7.22 11.03 -6.82
CA TYR A 102 -6.80 9.82 -6.11
C TYR A 102 -6.59 10.08 -4.61
N ALA A 103 -5.96 11.20 -4.25
CA ALA A 103 -5.79 11.60 -2.86
C ALA A 103 -7.15 11.88 -2.19
N ALA A 104 -8.04 12.60 -2.86
CA ALA A 104 -9.39 12.89 -2.36
C ALA A 104 -10.17 11.60 -2.04
N ILE A 105 -10.20 10.65 -2.99
CA ILE A 105 -10.85 9.36 -2.78
C ILE A 105 -10.23 8.60 -1.61
N THR A 106 -8.89 8.54 -1.55
CA THR A 106 -8.16 7.85 -0.48
C THR A 106 -8.52 8.40 0.89
N TYR A 107 -8.53 9.73 1.05
CA TYR A 107 -8.87 10.38 2.31
C TYR A 107 -10.35 10.26 2.66
N SER A 108 -11.26 10.38 1.69
CA SER A 108 -12.70 10.19 1.92
C SER A 108 -13.00 8.76 2.39
N VAL A 109 -12.42 7.75 1.74
CA VAL A 109 -12.57 6.34 2.14
C VAL A 109 -11.96 6.10 3.52
N ALA A 110 -10.76 6.62 3.79
CA ALA A 110 -10.12 6.50 5.10
C ALA A 110 -10.97 7.13 6.21
N ALA A 111 -11.50 8.33 6.00
CA ALA A 111 -12.37 9.01 6.95
C ALA A 111 -13.65 8.20 7.24
N ALA A 112 -14.30 7.68 6.18
CA ALA A 112 -15.49 6.85 6.32
C ALA A 112 -15.21 5.55 7.11
N VAL A 113 -14.10 4.88 6.82
CA VAL A 113 -13.68 3.66 7.53
C VAL A 113 -13.35 3.96 9.00
N VAL A 114 -12.61 5.03 9.28
CA VAL A 114 -12.28 5.42 10.66
C VAL A 114 -13.55 5.76 11.45
N ALA A 115 -14.49 6.49 10.86
CA ALA A 115 -15.76 6.81 11.50
C ALA A 115 -16.59 5.55 11.77
N LEU A 116 -16.68 4.63 10.79
CA LEU A 116 -17.40 3.37 10.93
C LEU A 116 -16.79 2.47 12.02
N VAL A 117 -15.47 2.29 12.02
CA VAL A 117 -14.76 1.50 13.03
C VAL A 117 -14.88 2.15 14.41
N GLY A 118 -14.85 3.49 14.49
CA GLY A 118 -15.08 4.23 15.73
C GLY A 118 -16.49 4.03 16.27
N TRP A 119 -17.51 4.09 15.42
CA TRP A 119 -18.89 3.78 15.79
C TRP A 119 -19.00 2.34 16.30
N ILE A 120 -18.54 1.35 15.54
CA ILE A 120 -18.56 -0.06 15.96
C ILE A 120 -17.83 -0.22 17.31
N GLY A 121 -16.67 0.42 17.47
CA GLY A 121 -15.90 0.42 18.71
C GLY A 121 -16.66 0.98 19.91
N ASN A 122 -17.49 2.01 19.71
CA ASN A 122 -18.35 2.56 20.75
C ASN A 122 -19.46 1.58 21.18
N LEU A 123 -19.91 0.69 20.28
CA LEU A 123 -20.96 -0.30 20.57
C LEU A 123 -20.41 -1.62 21.12
N THR A 124 -19.29 -2.11 20.60
CA THR A 124 -18.76 -3.47 20.88
C THR A 124 -17.47 -3.49 21.69
N GLY A 125 -16.91 -2.31 22.00
CA GLY A 125 -15.57 -2.16 22.56
C GLY A 125 -14.48 -2.03 21.48
N LEU A 126 -13.45 -1.25 21.81
CA LEU A 126 -12.41 -0.83 20.88
C LEU A 126 -11.51 -1.99 20.43
N VAL A 127 -11.18 -2.95 21.31
CA VAL A 127 -10.38 -4.13 20.98
C VAL A 127 -11.07 -4.96 19.90
N THR A 128 -12.33 -5.35 20.12
CA THR A 128 -13.09 -6.19 19.18
C THR A 128 -13.23 -5.53 17.81
N ALA A 129 -13.59 -4.24 17.80
CA ALA A 129 -13.71 -3.47 16.56
C ALA A 129 -12.38 -3.38 15.78
N THR A 130 -11.26 -3.16 16.49
CA THR A 130 -9.93 -3.08 15.86
C THR A 130 -9.50 -4.42 15.27
N ILE A 131 -9.69 -5.52 16.00
CA ILE A 131 -9.36 -6.88 15.53
C ILE A 131 -10.19 -7.22 14.30
N ALA A 132 -11.50 -6.97 14.33
CA ALA A 132 -12.38 -7.20 13.20
C ALA A 132 -11.98 -6.37 11.97
N ALA A 133 -11.69 -5.08 12.17
CA ALA A 133 -11.24 -4.20 11.10
C ALA A 133 -9.93 -4.66 10.46
N LEU A 134 -8.94 -5.07 11.28
CA LEU A 134 -7.68 -5.62 10.80
C LEU A 134 -7.88 -6.94 10.05
N ALA A 135 -8.73 -7.84 10.56
CA ALA A 135 -9.04 -9.11 9.90
C ALA A 135 -9.71 -8.90 8.54
N VAL A 136 -10.70 -7.99 8.47
CA VAL A 136 -11.38 -7.62 7.22
C VAL A 136 -10.41 -6.98 6.24
N LEU A 137 -9.52 -6.10 6.70
CA LEU A 137 -8.49 -5.50 5.87
C LEU A 137 -7.48 -6.54 5.35
N GLY A 138 -7.11 -7.52 6.18
CA GLY A 138 -6.24 -8.61 5.78
C GLY A 138 -6.89 -9.48 4.71
N ALA A 139 -8.16 -9.85 4.91
CA ALA A 139 -8.93 -10.62 3.94
C ALA A 139 -9.10 -9.85 2.63
N SER A 140 -9.42 -8.56 2.68
CA SER A 140 -9.55 -7.73 1.48
C SER A 140 -8.22 -7.55 0.76
N ALA A 141 -7.10 -7.44 1.48
CA ALA A 141 -5.77 -7.41 0.87
C ALA A 141 -5.45 -8.74 0.15
N ILE A 142 -5.79 -9.88 0.76
CA ILE A 142 -5.63 -11.19 0.11
C ILE A 142 -6.47 -11.29 -1.15
N VAL A 143 -7.74 -10.90 -1.09
CA VAL A 143 -8.64 -10.89 -2.25
C VAL A 143 -8.11 -9.93 -3.33
N ALA A 144 -7.63 -8.76 -2.94
CA ALA A 144 -7.06 -7.77 -3.85
C ALA A 144 -5.77 -8.25 -4.56
N LEU A 145 -5.05 -9.25 -4.04
CA LEU A 145 -3.85 -9.79 -4.69
C LEU A 145 -4.11 -10.27 -6.12
N ALA A 146 -5.32 -10.74 -6.42
CA ALA A 146 -5.69 -11.21 -7.75
C ALA A 146 -5.65 -10.09 -8.81
N TRP A 147 -5.85 -8.83 -8.41
CA TRP A 147 -5.93 -7.67 -9.30
C TRP A 147 -4.89 -6.58 -9.00
N ALA A 148 -4.13 -6.74 -7.92
CA ALA A 148 -3.18 -5.73 -7.49
C ALA A 148 -2.02 -5.59 -8.48
N PRO A 149 -1.66 -4.34 -8.88
CA PRO A 149 -0.49 -4.10 -9.70
C PRO A 149 0.77 -4.56 -8.96
N ARG A 150 1.68 -5.20 -9.69
CA ARG A 150 2.98 -5.65 -9.17
C ARG A 150 4.03 -4.57 -9.41
N LEU A 151 5.10 -4.57 -8.62
CA LEU A 151 6.17 -3.59 -8.79
C LEU A 151 6.83 -3.64 -10.18
N ARG A 152 6.89 -4.80 -10.84
CA ARG A 152 7.38 -4.93 -12.23
C ARG A 152 6.63 -4.03 -13.20
N ASP A 153 5.33 -3.86 -13.00
CA ASP A 153 4.45 -3.10 -13.90
C ASP A 153 4.78 -1.58 -13.87
N THR A 154 5.64 -1.16 -12.91
CA THR A 154 6.12 0.21 -12.76
C THR A 154 7.48 0.50 -13.42
N ILE A 155 8.25 -0.53 -13.85
CA ILE A 155 9.63 -0.35 -14.37
C ILE A 155 9.72 -0.38 -15.91
N ASP A 156 8.85 -1.15 -16.58
CA ASP A 156 9.01 -1.56 -18.00
C ASP A 156 9.02 -0.42 -19.04
N PHE A 157 8.83 0.85 -18.65
CA PHE A 157 8.75 2.00 -19.56
C PHE A 157 10.05 2.81 -19.71
N THR A 158 11.10 2.46 -18.97
CA THR A 158 12.41 3.12 -19.15
C THR A 158 13.19 2.60 -20.36
N ARG A 159 12.71 1.52 -21.02
CA ARG A 159 13.26 1.10 -22.31
C ARG A 159 12.56 1.91 -23.41
N PRO A 160 13.25 2.85 -24.08
CA PRO A 160 12.69 3.47 -25.27
C PRO A 160 12.29 2.37 -26.26
N HIS A 161 11.07 2.41 -26.76
CA HIS A 161 10.64 1.60 -27.90
C HIS A 161 11.44 2.02 -29.14
N ALA A 162 12.68 1.57 -29.23
CA ALA A 162 13.60 1.81 -30.34
C ALA A 162 13.12 1.18 -31.68
N HIS A 163 11.93 0.58 -31.72
CA HIS A 163 11.41 -0.11 -32.89
C HIS A 163 10.39 0.67 -33.72
N SER A 164 9.94 1.87 -33.31
CA SER A 164 8.96 2.63 -34.11
C SER A 164 9.58 3.61 -35.13
N HIS A 165 10.87 3.91 -35.03
CA HIS A 165 11.56 4.78 -35.99
C HIS A 165 12.15 4.05 -37.21
N ILE A 166 12.22 2.71 -37.18
CA ILE A 166 12.74 1.92 -38.31
C ILE A 166 11.65 1.70 -39.38
N GLU A 167 10.38 1.55 -38.98
CA GLU A 167 9.28 1.37 -39.95
C GLU A 167 8.93 2.66 -40.70
N THR A 168 9.08 3.83 -40.09
CA THR A 168 8.84 5.11 -40.79
C THR A 168 9.92 5.44 -41.81
N ALA A 169 11.17 5.03 -41.59
CA ALA A 169 12.24 5.15 -42.60
C ALA A 169 12.07 4.16 -43.76
N ALA A 170 11.63 2.93 -43.48
CA ALA A 170 11.42 1.90 -44.51
C ALA A 170 10.22 2.16 -45.44
N ILE A 171 9.23 2.95 -44.99
CA ILE A 171 8.09 3.39 -45.82
C ILE A 171 8.46 4.62 -46.66
N ALA A 172 9.34 5.50 -46.18
CA ALA A 172 9.81 6.67 -46.92
C ALA A 172 10.71 6.31 -48.12
N ASP A 173 11.43 5.19 -48.07
CA ASP A 173 12.27 4.70 -49.18
C ASP A 173 11.49 3.95 -50.28
N ARG A 174 10.16 3.81 -50.13
CA ARG A 174 9.28 3.10 -51.09
C ARG A 174 8.33 4.03 -51.86
N ILE A 175 8.46 5.35 -51.72
CA ILE A 175 7.70 6.37 -52.47
C ILE A 175 8.70 7.20 -53.27
#